data_AF-A0A1R1YMH8-F1
#
_entry.id   AF-A0A1R1YMH8-F1
#
_cell.length_a   1.000
_cell.length_b   1.000
_cell.length_c   1.000
_cell.angle_alpha   90.00
_cell.angle_beta   90.00
_cell.angle_gamma   90.00
#
_symmetry.space_group_name_H-M   'P 1'
#
loop_
_entity.id
_entity.type
_entity.pdbx_description
1 polymer ?
#
loop_
_entity_poly.entity_id
_entity_poly.type
_entity_poly.pdbx_seq_one_letter_code
_entity_poly.pdbx_strand_id
1 'polypeptide(L)'
;MKFFGLAISALTLVTELTNAFECGKIDVNGTTIDLTSIDKDFDVNVENSTPPTKNKISYAFNPCKPLKQNSGLPEADRCKKDAWACRSVTNIKNDESRIIEVSAIASEDKNNSPRVFWEMKGQEFLGSVLNTKVELVCKENEVS
;
A
#
# COMPACT_ATOMS: atom_id res chain seq x y z
N MET A 1 -20.65 -9.64 62.24
CA MET A 1 -19.54 -9.90 61.30
C MET A 1 -20.09 -10.01 59.88
N LYS A 2 -19.93 -8.97 59.05
CA LYS A 2 -20.07 -9.05 57.58
C LYS A 2 -19.13 -8.01 56.97
N PHE A 3 -17.95 -8.45 56.52
CA PHE A 3 -17.02 -7.62 55.75
C PHE A 3 -17.43 -7.73 54.28
N PHE A 4 -17.95 -6.64 53.72
CA PHE A 4 -18.13 -6.49 52.28
C PHE A 4 -16.78 -6.14 51.66
N GLY A 5 -16.14 -7.11 51.01
CA GLY A 5 -14.92 -6.91 50.23
C GLY A 5 -15.24 -6.28 48.87
N LEU A 6 -14.79 -5.04 48.67
CA LEU A 6 -14.74 -4.39 47.36
C LEU A 6 -13.59 -4.99 46.55
N ALA A 7 -13.90 -5.78 45.53
CA ALA A 7 -12.92 -6.23 44.55
C ALA A 7 -12.63 -5.08 43.57
N ILE A 8 -11.47 -4.43 43.72
CA ILE A 8 -10.95 -3.45 42.78
C ILE A 8 -10.37 -4.22 41.60
N SER A 9 -11.12 -4.29 40.50
CA SER A 9 -10.64 -4.86 39.24
C SER A 9 -9.72 -3.84 38.56
N ALA A 10 -8.41 -4.13 38.56
CA ALA A 10 -7.42 -3.32 37.86
C ALA A 10 -7.51 -3.57 36.35
N LEU A 11 -7.99 -2.56 35.61
CA LEU A 11 -8.06 -2.57 34.15
C LEU A 11 -6.66 -2.25 33.60
N THR A 12 -5.89 -3.29 33.24
CA THR A 12 -4.59 -3.11 32.57
C THR A 12 -4.82 -2.64 31.13
N LEU A 13 -4.54 -1.37 30.85
CA LEU A 13 -4.43 -0.86 29.48
C LEU A 13 -3.21 -1.53 28.81
N VAL A 14 -3.48 -2.43 27.87
CA VAL A 14 -2.47 -2.94 26.94
C VAL A 14 -2.26 -1.86 25.89
N THR A 15 -1.18 -1.09 26.00
CA THR A 15 -0.73 -0.21 24.91
C THR A 15 -0.11 -1.09 23.84
N GLU A 16 -0.81 -1.27 22.72
CA GLU A 16 -0.25 -1.87 21.51
C GLU A 16 0.85 -0.96 20.96
N LEU A 17 2.11 -1.31 21.22
CA LEU A 17 3.27 -0.73 20.55
C LEU A 17 3.30 -1.27 19.11
N THR A 18 2.56 -0.63 18.21
CA THR A 18 2.82 -0.77 16.78
C THR A 18 4.16 -0.10 16.51
N ASN A 19 5.23 -0.88 16.34
CA ASN A 19 6.48 -0.36 15.79
C ASN A 19 6.16 0.21 14.41
N ALA A 20 5.99 1.53 14.33
CA ALA A 20 5.79 2.22 13.07
C ALA A 20 7.03 1.97 12.20
N PHE A 21 6.81 1.63 10.93
CA PHE A 21 7.89 1.46 9.97
C PHE A 21 8.68 2.78 9.85
N GLU A 22 9.98 2.76 10.15
CA GLU A 22 10.87 3.93 10.02
C GLU A 22 11.62 3.87 8.68
N CYS A 23 11.16 4.62 7.67
CA CYS A 23 11.75 4.58 6.33
C CYS A 23 13.23 5.05 6.26
N GLY A 24 13.68 5.80 7.26
CA GLY A 24 15.06 6.29 7.36
C GLY A 24 16.05 5.33 8.00
N LYS A 25 15.57 4.21 8.56
CA LYS A 25 16.41 3.24 9.28
C LYS A 25 16.01 1.81 8.94
N ILE A 26 16.08 1.49 7.66
CA ILE A 26 15.73 0.17 7.17
C ILE A 26 16.99 -0.70 7.22
N ASP A 27 16.98 -1.76 8.03
CA ASP A 27 18.06 -2.75 8.04
C ASP A 27 17.87 -3.74 6.88
N VAL A 28 18.85 -3.77 5.97
CA VAL A 28 18.96 -4.76 4.91
C VAL A 28 20.28 -5.48 5.10
N ASN A 29 20.22 -6.70 5.65
CA ASN A 29 21.38 -7.57 5.89
C ASN A 29 22.50 -6.87 6.69
N GLY A 30 22.14 -6.13 7.74
CA GLY A 30 23.09 -5.40 8.59
C GLY A 30 23.59 -4.08 8.01
N THR A 31 23.08 -3.66 6.85
CA THR A 31 23.29 -2.32 6.30
C THR A 31 22.03 -1.48 6.55
N THR A 32 22.19 -0.37 7.26
CA THR A 32 21.11 0.60 7.42
C THR A 32 20.99 1.47 6.18
N ILE A 33 19.82 1.46 5.55
CA ILE A 33 19.48 2.25 4.37
C ILE A 33 18.43 3.30 4.76
N ASP A 34 18.63 4.53 4.27
CA ASP A 34 17.68 5.62 4.38
C ASP A 34 16.93 5.80 3.05
N LEU A 35 15.63 5.47 3.05
CA LEU A 35 14.74 5.64 1.90
C LEU A 35 13.90 6.92 1.97
N THR A 36 14.13 7.82 2.93
CA THR A 36 13.35 9.06 3.07
C THR A 36 13.42 9.94 1.82
N SER A 37 14.51 9.86 1.05
CA SER A 37 14.66 10.55 -0.24
C SER A 37 13.62 10.14 -1.30
N ILE A 38 13.02 8.96 -1.13
CA ILE A 38 11.95 8.43 -1.98
C ILE A 38 10.61 8.32 -1.25
N ASP A 39 10.43 8.99 -0.11
CA ASP A 39 9.13 9.10 0.59
C ASP A 39 8.14 10.00 -0.17
N LYS A 40 7.65 9.48 -1.28
CA LYS A 40 6.63 10.11 -2.12
C LYS A 40 5.75 9.07 -2.78
N ASP A 41 4.61 9.54 -3.24
CA ASP A 41 3.69 8.75 -4.03
C ASP A 41 4.25 8.70 -5.46
N PHE A 42 4.41 7.49 -5.99
CA PHE A 42 4.82 7.22 -7.36
C PHE A 42 3.61 6.68 -8.12
N ASP A 43 3.40 7.21 -9.32
CA ASP A 43 2.31 6.80 -10.20
C ASP A 43 2.86 6.34 -11.56
N VAL A 44 2.45 5.15 -11.98
CA VAL A 44 2.77 4.59 -13.30
C VAL A 44 1.48 4.31 -14.03
N ASN A 45 1.37 4.79 -15.27
CA ASN A 45 0.19 4.61 -16.10
C ASN A 45 0.52 3.77 -17.33
N VAL A 46 -0.32 2.79 -17.61
CA VAL A 46 -0.29 1.97 -18.82
C VAL A 46 -1.64 2.09 -19.51
N GLU A 47 -1.65 2.41 -20.80
CA GLU A 47 -2.88 2.54 -21.58
C GLU A 47 -2.99 1.39 -22.59
N ASN A 48 -4.17 0.76 -22.62
CA ASN A 48 -4.55 -0.23 -23.61
C ASN A 48 -5.75 0.30 -24.41
N SER A 49 -5.58 0.49 -25.71
CA SER A 49 -6.62 1.04 -26.59
C SER A 49 -7.34 -0.07 -27.34
N THR A 50 -8.66 -0.14 -27.18
CA THR A 50 -9.55 -1.04 -27.92
C THR A 50 -10.74 -0.22 -28.42
N PRO A 51 -10.66 0.36 -29.64
CA PRO A 51 -11.69 1.25 -30.15
C PRO A 51 -13.10 0.67 -30.00
N PRO A 52 -14.10 1.47 -29.54
CA PRO A 52 -14.04 2.91 -29.28
C PRO A 52 -13.54 3.30 -27.88
N THR A 53 -13.00 2.35 -27.11
CA THR A 53 -12.62 2.53 -25.70
C THR A 53 -11.12 2.54 -25.47
N LYS A 54 -10.69 3.11 -24.35
CA LYS A 54 -9.33 2.98 -23.81
C LYS A 54 -9.41 2.55 -22.36
N ASN A 55 -8.54 1.65 -21.93
CA ASN A 55 -8.36 1.30 -20.53
C ASN A 55 -7.05 1.90 -20.05
N LYS A 56 -7.12 2.79 -19.07
CA LYS A 56 -5.97 3.32 -18.35
C LYS A 56 -5.79 2.52 -17.06
N ILE A 57 -4.71 1.76 -16.99
CA ILE A 57 -4.29 1.02 -15.80
C ILE A 57 -3.28 1.90 -15.07
N SER A 58 -3.59 2.29 -13.84
CA SER A 58 -2.73 3.13 -13.01
C SER A 58 -2.23 2.32 -11.82
N TYR A 59 -0.94 2.43 -11.51
CA TYR A 59 -0.29 1.84 -10.36
C TYR A 59 0.26 2.96 -9.50
N ALA A 60 -0.25 3.10 -8.28
CA ALA A 60 0.25 4.03 -7.28
C ALA A 60 1.00 3.27 -6.20
N PHE A 61 2.14 3.76 -5.73
CA PHE A 61 2.81 3.21 -4.55
C PHE A 61 3.61 4.25 -3.78
N ASN A 62 3.79 4.03 -2.48
CA ASN A 62 4.70 4.80 -1.64
C ASN A 62 5.54 3.83 -0.77
N PRO A 63 6.89 3.94 -0.78
CA PRO A 63 7.76 3.04 -0.04
C PRO A 63 7.76 3.20 1.47
N CYS A 64 7.29 4.34 1.97
CA CYS A 64 7.49 4.76 3.34
C CYS A 64 6.20 4.85 4.14
N LYS A 65 5.06 4.98 3.48
CA LYS A 65 3.76 5.17 4.13
C LYS A 65 2.58 4.71 3.26
N PRO A 66 1.39 4.51 3.85
CA PRO A 66 0.17 4.33 3.08
C PRO A 66 -0.09 5.50 2.11
N LEU A 67 -0.69 5.17 0.98
CA LEU A 67 -1.11 6.11 -0.05
C LEU A 67 -2.17 7.07 0.50
N LYS A 68 -2.08 8.33 0.05
CA LYS A 68 -3.08 9.34 0.37
C LYS A 68 -4.42 8.96 -0.24
N GLN A 69 -5.48 9.06 0.57
CA GLN A 69 -6.84 8.80 0.12
C GLN A 69 -7.34 9.93 -0.78
N ASN A 70 -7.89 9.57 -1.94
CA ASN A 70 -8.55 10.54 -2.82
C ASN A 70 -10.01 10.73 -2.41
N SER A 71 -10.28 11.77 -1.61
CA SER A 71 -11.62 12.09 -1.13
C SER A 71 -12.61 12.53 -2.22
N GLY A 72 -12.12 12.85 -3.43
CA GLY A 72 -12.95 13.21 -4.57
C GLY A 72 -13.62 12.01 -5.26
N LEU A 73 -13.17 10.79 -4.99
CA LEU A 73 -13.76 9.55 -5.54
C LEU A 73 -14.80 8.96 -4.58
N PRO A 74 -15.81 8.20 -5.05
CA PRO A 74 -16.63 7.36 -4.19
C PRO A 74 -15.79 6.33 -3.42
N GLU A 75 -16.21 5.91 -2.23
CA GLU A 75 -15.43 4.96 -1.39
C GLU A 75 -15.12 3.64 -2.12
N ALA A 76 -16.06 3.13 -2.91
CA ALA A 76 -15.88 1.91 -3.70
C ALA A 76 -14.82 2.04 -4.81
N ASP A 77 -14.52 3.25 -5.24
CA ASP A 77 -13.52 3.56 -6.28
C ASP A 77 -12.20 4.04 -5.66
N ARG A 78 -12.05 3.97 -4.33
CA ARG A 78 -10.82 4.32 -3.62
C ARG A 78 -10.00 3.08 -3.33
N CYS A 79 -8.69 3.27 -3.30
CA CYS A 79 -7.78 2.30 -2.71
C CYS A 79 -8.06 2.15 -1.22
N LYS A 80 -7.87 0.95 -0.68
CA LYS A 80 -8.00 0.68 0.77
C LYS A 80 -7.19 1.69 1.59
N LYS A 81 -7.70 2.11 2.74
CA LYS A 81 -7.13 3.22 3.55
C LYS A 81 -5.68 3.00 3.97
N ASP A 82 -5.30 1.75 4.19
CA ASP A 82 -3.99 1.29 4.62
C ASP A 82 -3.14 0.75 3.44
N ALA A 83 -3.53 1.04 2.20
CA ALA A 83 -2.81 0.56 1.03
C ALA A 83 -1.52 1.35 0.81
N TRP A 84 -0.38 0.68 0.78
CA TRP A 84 0.93 1.23 0.40
C TRP A 84 1.15 1.19 -1.12
N ALA A 85 0.43 0.30 -1.81
CA ALA A 85 0.38 0.24 -3.26
C ALA A 85 -1.04 -0.05 -3.73
N CYS A 86 -1.42 0.46 -4.88
CA CYS A 86 -2.77 0.34 -5.43
C CYS A 86 -2.75 0.25 -6.94
N ARG A 87 -3.65 -0.56 -7.50
CA ARG A 87 -3.96 -0.62 -8.91
C ARG A 87 -5.37 -0.12 -9.13
N SER A 88 -5.56 0.76 -10.10
CA SER A 88 -6.87 1.18 -10.57
C SER A 88 -6.98 1.04 -12.08
N VAL A 89 -8.11 0.56 -12.57
CA VAL A 89 -8.42 0.51 -14.00
C VAL A 89 -9.54 1.49 -14.29
N THR A 90 -9.27 2.42 -15.19
CA THR A 90 -10.25 3.39 -15.67
C THR A 90 -10.60 3.04 -17.11
N ASN A 91 -11.87 2.77 -17.38
CA ASN A 91 -12.40 2.70 -18.73
C ASN A 91 -12.73 4.12 -19.21
N ILE A 92 -12.30 4.44 -20.42
CA ILE A 92 -12.50 5.73 -21.06
C ILE A 92 -13.23 5.48 -22.37
N LYS A 93 -14.40 6.10 -22.55
CA LYS A 93 -15.22 6.00 -23.76
C LYS A 93 -15.79 7.38 -24.06
N ASN A 94 -15.58 7.89 -25.28
CA ASN A 94 -16.06 9.22 -25.68
C ASN A 94 -15.71 10.31 -24.66
N ASP A 95 -14.47 10.28 -24.14
CA ASP A 95 -13.95 11.18 -23.10
C ASP A 95 -14.61 11.09 -21.71
N GLU A 96 -15.60 10.21 -21.54
CA GLU A 96 -16.14 9.85 -20.23
C GLU A 96 -15.27 8.78 -19.58
N SER A 97 -14.89 9.00 -18.32
CA SER A 97 -14.02 8.10 -17.56
C SER A 97 -14.77 7.47 -16.40
N ARG A 98 -14.62 6.17 -16.23
CA ARG A 98 -15.17 5.42 -15.10
C ARG A 98 -14.12 4.47 -14.55
N ILE A 99 -13.92 4.51 -13.24
CA ILE A 99 -13.16 3.49 -12.53
C ILE A 99 -14.00 2.21 -12.56
N ILE A 100 -13.41 1.15 -13.11
CA ILE A 100 -14.06 -0.16 -13.26
C ILE A 100 -13.43 -1.21 -12.34
N GLU A 101 -12.25 -0.92 -11.79
CA GLU A 101 -11.53 -1.82 -10.90
C GLU A 101 -10.59 -1.03 -9.99
N VAL A 102 -10.53 -1.41 -8.71
CA VAL A 102 -9.54 -0.93 -7.75
C VAL A 102 -9.11 -2.10 -6.86
N SER A 103 -7.80 -2.27 -6.71
CA SER A 103 -7.21 -3.38 -5.95
C SER A 103 -6.02 -2.88 -5.14
N ALA A 104 -5.96 -3.24 -3.85
CA ALA A 104 -4.80 -2.97 -3.02
C ALA A 104 -3.66 -3.93 -3.41
N ILE A 105 -2.67 -3.32 -4.07
CA ILE A 105 -1.25 -3.71 -4.17
C ILE A 105 -0.71 -4.38 -2.91
N ALA A 106 -0.41 -3.49 -1.98
CA ALA A 106 0.18 -3.73 -0.69
C ALA A 106 -0.70 -3.06 0.35
N SER A 107 -0.94 -3.74 1.46
CA SER A 107 -1.49 -3.15 2.68
C SER A 107 -0.79 -3.76 3.88
N GLU A 108 -0.87 -3.09 5.03
CA GLU A 108 -0.46 -3.70 6.29
C GLU A 108 -1.29 -4.97 6.52
N ASP A 109 -0.59 -6.10 6.67
CA ASP A 109 -1.18 -7.33 7.18
C ASP A 109 -0.83 -7.45 8.66
N LYS A 110 -1.80 -7.81 9.51
CA LYS A 110 -1.60 -7.88 10.97
C LYS A 110 -0.50 -8.88 11.38
N ASN A 111 -0.06 -9.72 10.45
CA ASN A 111 0.92 -10.78 10.67
C ASN A 111 2.23 -10.64 9.89
N ASN A 112 2.42 -9.62 9.06
CA ASN A 112 3.67 -9.44 8.30
C ASN A 112 4.00 -7.96 8.07
N SER A 113 5.01 -7.47 8.80
CA SER A 113 5.67 -6.19 8.56
C SER A 113 6.20 -6.08 7.12
N PRO A 114 6.27 -4.87 6.53
CA PRO A 114 6.76 -4.67 5.18
C PRO A 114 8.24 -5.08 5.07
N ARG A 115 8.49 -6.19 4.39
CA ARG A 115 9.84 -6.63 4.02
C ARG A 115 10.26 -5.84 2.78
N VAL A 116 11.50 -5.36 2.79
CA VAL A 116 12.16 -4.50 1.76
C VAL A 116 12.26 -5.16 0.37
N PHE A 117 11.68 -6.36 0.21
CA PHE A 117 11.37 -7.00 -1.05
C PHE A 117 9.85 -7.09 -1.15
N TRP A 118 9.24 -6.27 -1.98
CA TRP A 118 7.82 -6.40 -2.27
C TRP A 118 7.60 -7.54 -3.25
N GLU A 119 7.75 -8.79 -2.81
CA GLU A 119 7.16 -9.93 -3.51
C GLU A 119 5.73 -10.09 -3.01
N MET A 120 4.79 -9.49 -3.73
CA MET A 120 3.39 -9.49 -3.35
C MET A 120 2.73 -10.74 -3.91
N LYS A 121 2.58 -11.75 -3.05
CA LYS A 121 1.73 -12.91 -3.33
C LYS A 121 0.35 -12.64 -2.77
N GLY A 122 -0.63 -12.47 -3.66
CA GLY A 122 -2.03 -12.61 -3.29
C GLY A 122 -2.92 -11.44 -3.65
N GLN A 123 -3.47 -11.49 -4.86
CA GLN A 123 -4.93 -11.51 -5.05
C GLN A 123 -5.25 -12.45 -6.21
N GLU A 124 -6.25 -13.31 -6.03
CA GLU A 124 -6.78 -14.17 -7.09
C GLU A 124 -7.70 -13.32 -7.98
N PHE A 125 -7.33 -13.16 -9.25
CA PHE A 125 -8.00 -12.33 -10.23
C PHE A 125 -8.34 -13.16 -11.47
N LEU A 126 -9.63 -13.33 -11.77
CA LEU A 126 -10.11 -14.18 -12.87
C LEU A 126 -9.51 -15.61 -12.85
N GLY A 127 -9.30 -16.17 -11.66
CA GLY A 127 -8.68 -17.48 -11.47
C GLY A 127 -7.15 -17.50 -11.61
N SER A 128 -6.51 -16.32 -11.68
CA SER A 128 -5.05 -16.18 -11.74
C SER A 128 -4.54 -15.39 -10.54
N VAL A 129 -3.52 -15.89 -9.84
CA VAL A 129 -2.89 -15.14 -8.75
C VAL A 129 -1.95 -14.09 -9.37
N LEU A 130 -2.25 -12.81 -9.13
CA LEU A 130 -1.35 -11.73 -9.54
C LEU A 130 -0.15 -11.69 -8.58
N ASN A 131 1.05 -11.78 -9.15
CA ASN A 131 2.31 -11.59 -8.45
C ASN A 131 2.90 -10.24 -8.88
N THR A 132 3.05 -9.31 -7.94
CA THR A 132 3.71 -8.02 -8.22
C THR A 132 5.03 -7.99 -7.48
N LYS A 133 6.12 -7.74 -8.21
CA LYS A 133 7.45 -7.50 -7.63
C LYS A 133 7.82 -6.04 -7.83
N VAL A 134 8.00 -5.29 -6.74
CA VAL A 134 8.63 -3.97 -6.80
C VAL A 134 10.04 -4.10 -6.21
N GLU A 135 11.03 -3.73 -7.02
CA GLU A 135 12.44 -3.89 -6.70
C GLU A 135 13.13 -2.53 -6.76
N LEU A 136 13.71 -2.13 -5.63
CA LEU A 136 14.55 -0.95 -5.56
C LEU A 136 15.97 -1.34 -5.97
N VAL A 137 16.43 -0.83 -7.11
CA VAL A 137 17.78 -1.07 -7.61
C VAL A 137 18.58 0.22 -7.48
N CYS A 138 19.67 0.18 -6.71
CA CYS A 138 20.65 1.25 -6.70
C CYS A 138 21.30 1.33 -8.09
N LYS A 139 21.08 2.43 -8.80
CA LYS A 139 21.88 2.80 -9.95
C LYS A 139 22.91 3.82 -9.49
N GLU A 140 24.19 3.54 -9.70
CA GLU A 140 25.21 4.57 -9.62
C GLU A 140 24.85 5.63 -10.66
N ASN A 141 24.70 6.88 -10.22
CA ASN A 141 24.51 7.97 -11.17
C ASN A 141 25.79 8.06 -12.03
N GLU A 142 25.66 7.94 -13.35
CA GLU A 142 26.70 8.46 -14.23
C GLU A 142 26.78 9.97 -13.95
N VAL A 143 27.87 10.37 -13.30
CA VAL A 143 28.20 11.78 -13.13
C VAL A 143 28.46 12.33 -14.53
N SER A 144 27.45 13.01 -15.10
CA SER A 144 27.57 13.78 -16.33
C SER A 144 28.36 15.06 -16.12
#